data_AF-A0A7J5ETH5-F1
#
_entry.id   AF-A0A7J5ETH5-F1
#
_cell.length_a   1.000
_cell.length_b   1.000
_cell.length_c   1.000
_cell.angle_alpha   90.00
_cell.angle_beta   90.00
_cell.angle_gamma   90.00
#
_symmetry.space_group_name_H-M   'P 1'
#
loop_
_entity.id
_entity.type
_entity.pdbx_description
1 polymer ?
#
loop_
_entity_poly.entity_id
_entity_poly.type
_entity_poly.pdbx_seq_one_letter_code
_entity_poly.pdbx_strand_id
1 'polypeptide(L)'
;MSASPGGEPEAARADYTPATTTLLAAITRYARSLYRLRRGNDVTVLRDDETFPAMLAAIAAAKRSVVLETYIFEDDASGLKFVSALIERAQAGVDVRLIFDAIGGFGLDSVHVDRMRAAGVKVVEYHPIAPWRARFNLSHRDHRKILVVDDEIAFTGGINLSDDYVPLSSGGRGWYDVHCALRGPVVADLARIFRRTWIAEGGDPYPAPERAEKRPNLPANIAVRVVDNTRRKRRGAIRRAYLAAINAARRAVLI
;
A
#
# COMPACT_ATOMS: atom_id res chain seq x y z
N MET A 1 33.49 1.30 -48.51
CA MET A 1 34.04 1.14 -47.16
C MET A 1 32.95 1.50 -46.17
N SER A 2 32.57 0.52 -45.35
CA SER A 2 31.50 0.57 -44.35
C SER A 2 31.91 1.47 -43.19
N ALA A 3 31.03 2.38 -42.78
CA ALA A 3 31.10 3.07 -41.50
C ALA A 3 29.70 2.98 -40.86
N SER A 4 29.51 2.02 -39.96
CA SER A 4 28.40 2.01 -39.01
C SER A 4 28.68 3.04 -37.91
N PRO A 5 27.75 3.94 -37.55
CA PRO A 5 27.86 4.67 -36.31
C PRO A 5 26.79 4.23 -35.31
N GLY A 6 27.28 3.82 -34.14
CA GLY A 6 26.67 4.20 -32.87
C GLY A 6 25.79 3.16 -32.21
N GLY A 7 26.41 2.31 -31.39
CA GLY A 7 25.71 1.58 -30.35
C GLY A 7 25.03 2.54 -29.38
N GLU A 8 23.76 2.24 -29.07
CA GLU A 8 23.02 2.88 -27.98
C GLU A 8 23.79 2.77 -26.66
N PRO A 9 23.75 3.79 -25.79
CA PRO A 9 24.47 3.75 -24.53
C PRO A 9 23.85 2.69 -23.62
N GLU A 10 24.69 1.74 -23.22
CA GLU A 10 24.41 0.75 -22.18
C GLU A 10 23.87 1.46 -20.94
N ALA A 11 22.62 1.16 -20.57
CA ALA A 11 21.96 1.74 -19.42
C ALA A 11 22.86 1.62 -18.18
N ALA A 12 23.33 2.77 -17.68
CA ALA A 12 24.22 2.85 -16.52
C ALA A 12 23.66 1.98 -15.39
N ARG A 13 24.38 0.89 -15.08
CA ARG A 13 24.11 0.08 -13.89
C ARG A 13 24.28 1.03 -12.71
N ALA A 14 23.20 1.33 -12.00
CA ALA A 14 23.29 2.13 -10.78
C ALA A 14 24.29 1.45 -9.83
N ASP A 15 25.46 2.07 -9.66
CA ASP A 15 26.56 1.55 -8.86
C ASP A 15 26.18 1.62 -7.39
N TYR A 16 25.89 0.46 -6.80
CA TYR A 16 25.64 0.33 -5.37
C TYR A 16 26.98 0.38 -4.64
N THR A 17 27.18 1.41 -3.81
CA THR A 17 28.38 1.52 -2.96
C THR A 17 28.49 0.31 -2.01
N PRO A 18 29.70 -0.09 -1.56
CA PRO A 18 29.87 -1.21 -0.62
C PRO A 18 29.03 -1.10 0.65
N ALA A 19 28.77 0.13 1.13
CA ALA A 19 27.88 0.40 2.27
C ALA A 19 26.42 0.04 1.97
N THR A 20 25.89 0.42 0.79
CA THR A 20 24.53 0.04 0.37
C THR A 20 24.41 -1.47 0.14
N THR A 21 25.45 -2.13 -0.38
CA THR A 21 25.50 -3.59 -0.52
C THR A 21 25.46 -4.30 0.84
N THR A 22 26.15 -3.76 1.85
CA THR A 22 26.18 -4.32 3.21
C THR A 22 24.83 -4.17 3.92
N LEU A 23 24.18 -3.00 3.82
CA LEU A 23 22.84 -2.77 4.36
C LEU A 23 21.80 -3.65 3.67
N LEU A 24 21.83 -3.73 2.33
CA LEU A 24 20.93 -4.59 1.57
C LEU A 24 21.14 -6.08 1.88
N ALA A 25 22.39 -6.52 2.07
CA ALA A 25 22.70 -7.89 2.49
C ALA A 25 22.17 -8.17 3.91
N ALA A 26 22.34 -7.24 4.85
CA ALA A 26 21.82 -7.36 6.22
C ALA A 26 20.28 -7.41 6.23
N ILE A 27 19.61 -6.44 5.60
CA ILE A 27 18.14 -6.44 5.46
C ILE A 27 17.67 -7.73 4.77
N THR A 28 18.42 -8.18 3.75
CA THR A 28 18.09 -9.42 3.03
C THR A 28 18.12 -10.64 3.91
N ARG A 29 19.18 -10.76 4.72
CA ARG A 29 19.43 -11.87 5.63
C ARG A 29 18.46 -11.87 6.81
N TYR A 30 18.11 -10.70 7.35
CA TYR A 30 17.41 -10.60 8.64
C TYR A 30 15.90 -10.38 8.55
N ALA A 31 15.38 -9.68 7.53
CA ALA A 31 13.93 -9.42 7.46
C ALA A 31 13.13 -10.73 7.38
N ARG A 32 13.67 -11.79 6.75
CA ARG A 32 12.97 -13.06 6.45
C ARG A 32 11.58 -12.81 5.81
N SER A 33 11.47 -11.72 5.05
CA SER A 33 10.28 -11.35 4.30
C SER A 33 9.97 -12.45 3.28
N LEU A 34 8.68 -12.66 3.01
CA LEU A 34 8.24 -13.50 1.90
C LEU A 34 8.49 -12.82 0.55
N TYR A 35 8.68 -11.50 0.58
CA TYR A 35 8.89 -10.66 -0.58
C TYR A 35 10.38 -10.47 -0.82
N ARG A 36 10.79 -10.64 -2.08
CA ARG A 36 12.17 -10.44 -2.52
C ARG A 36 12.46 -8.95 -2.64
N LEU A 37 13.74 -8.58 -2.60
CA LEU A 37 14.15 -7.22 -2.98
C LEU A 37 13.80 -6.99 -4.45
N ARG A 38 13.01 -5.95 -4.72
CA ARG A 38 12.62 -5.48 -6.05
C ARG A 38 13.52 -4.31 -6.43
N ARG A 39 14.08 -4.31 -7.64
CA ARG A 39 14.81 -3.16 -8.21
C ARG A 39 13.94 -2.51 -9.28
N GLY A 40 14.27 -1.27 -9.67
CA GLY A 40 13.54 -0.54 -10.70
C GLY A 40 12.18 -0.03 -10.21
N ASN A 41 12.13 0.47 -8.97
CA ASN A 41 10.93 1.12 -8.43
C ASN A 41 11.15 2.61 -8.33
N ASP A 42 10.05 3.35 -8.44
CA ASP A 42 9.97 4.74 -8.04
C ASP A 42 9.20 4.81 -6.72
N VAL A 43 9.68 5.67 -5.82
CA VAL A 43 9.13 5.85 -4.47
C VAL A 43 9.07 7.34 -4.20
N THR A 44 7.86 7.87 -4.10
CA THR A 44 7.61 9.23 -3.64
C THR A 44 7.15 9.17 -2.20
N VAL A 45 7.88 9.83 -1.30
CA VAL A 45 7.44 10.03 0.08
C VAL A 45 6.40 11.15 0.08
N LEU A 46 5.24 10.88 0.66
CA LEU A 46 4.16 11.84 0.85
C LEU A 46 4.08 12.18 2.33
N ARG A 47 3.96 13.45 2.64
CA ARG A 47 3.81 13.94 4.02
C ARG A 47 2.45 14.58 4.18
N ASP A 48 1.81 14.26 5.29
CA ASP A 48 0.61 14.96 5.75
C ASP A 48 -0.45 15.10 4.63
N ASP A 49 -0.69 16.33 4.18
CA ASP A 49 -1.73 16.74 3.23
C ASP A 49 -1.47 16.35 1.77
N GLU A 50 -0.26 15.92 1.42
CA GLU A 50 0.06 15.41 0.09
C GLU A 50 -0.62 14.05 -0.17
N THR A 51 -0.99 13.32 0.88
CA THR A 51 -1.41 11.92 0.78
C THR A 51 -2.80 11.76 0.16
N PHE A 52 -3.82 12.44 0.69
CA PHE A 52 -5.19 12.29 0.21
C PHE A 52 -5.37 12.74 -1.25
N PRO A 53 -4.86 13.90 -1.69
CA PRO A 53 -4.95 14.29 -3.09
C PRO A 53 -4.30 13.28 -4.03
N ALA A 54 -3.13 12.73 -3.68
CA ALA A 54 -2.44 11.74 -4.50
C ALA A 54 -3.23 10.42 -4.61
N MET A 55 -3.78 9.94 -3.48
CA MET A 55 -4.61 8.73 -3.47
C MET A 55 -5.92 8.92 -4.26
N LEU A 56 -6.63 10.03 -4.05
CA LEU A 56 -7.89 10.33 -4.74
C LEU A 56 -7.68 10.52 -6.26
N ALA A 57 -6.58 11.19 -6.66
CA ALA A 57 -6.22 11.32 -8.07
C ALA A 57 -5.93 9.95 -8.72
N ALA A 58 -5.24 9.06 -8.00
CA ALA A 58 -4.99 7.70 -8.49
C ALA A 58 -6.31 6.92 -8.65
N ILE A 59 -7.21 6.97 -7.65
CA ILE A 59 -8.53 6.33 -7.72
C ILE A 59 -9.32 6.87 -8.91
N ALA A 60 -9.41 8.19 -9.07
CA ALA A 60 -10.14 8.82 -10.17
C ALA A 60 -9.60 8.42 -11.55
N ALA A 61 -8.29 8.17 -11.67
CA ALA A 61 -7.65 7.74 -12.91
C ALA A 61 -7.78 6.23 -13.20
N ALA A 62 -8.31 5.44 -12.26
CA ALA A 62 -8.39 3.99 -12.37
C ALA A 62 -9.24 3.55 -13.56
N LYS A 63 -8.75 2.53 -14.28
CA LYS A 63 -9.40 1.98 -15.49
C LYS A 63 -9.77 0.51 -15.36
N ARG A 64 -9.14 -0.25 -14.46
CA ARG A 64 -9.30 -1.70 -14.34
C ARG A 64 -9.68 -2.11 -12.94
N SER A 65 -8.91 -1.68 -11.94
CA SER A 65 -9.11 -2.12 -10.56
C SER A 65 -8.66 -1.09 -9.53
N VAL A 66 -9.36 -1.09 -8.41
CA VAL A 66 -8.95 -0.38 -7.20
C VAL A 66 -9.07 -1.36 -6.04
N VAL A 67 -7.99 -1.54 -5.29
CA VAL A 67 -8.05 -2.27 -4.02
C VAL A 67 -7.58 -1.36 -2.90
N LEU A 68 -8.40 -1.25 -1.85
CA LEU A 68 -8.13 -0.41 -0.69
C LEU A 68 -8.30 -1.23 0.58
N GLU A 69 -7.28 -1.18 1.43
CA GLU A 69 -7.25 -1.75 2.77
C GLU A 69 -6.83 -0.64 3.74
N THR A 70 -7.65 -0.39 4.77
CA THR A 70 -7.36 0.61 5.80
C THR A 70 -7.84 0.14 7.17
N TYR A 71 -7.21 0.67 8.23
CA TYR A 71 -7.63 0.41 9.61
C TYR A 71 -8.77 1.37 9.99
N ILE A 72 -8.46 2.67 10.10
CA ILE A 72 -9.49 3.68 10.36
C ILE A 72 -10.08 4.16 9.04
N PHE A 73 -11.41 4.19 9.01
CA PHE A 73 -12.22 4.80 7.97
C PHE A 73 -13.40 5.46 8.68
N GLU A 74 -13.43 6.78 8.68
CA GLU A 74 -14.49 7.59 9.27
C GLU A 74 -15.44 8.10 8.16
N ASP A 75 -16.67 8.46 8.50
CA ASP A 75 -17.64 9.12 7.59
C ASP A 75 -17.56 10.65 7.62
N ASP A 76 -16.41 11.18 8.03
CA ASP A 76 -16.09 12.60 7.99
C ASP A 76 -15.84 13.14 6.57
N ALA A 77 -15.55 14.44 6.44
CA ALA A 77 -15.50 15.09 5.13
C ALA A 77 -14.46 14.46 4.20
N SER A 78 -13.34 13.99 4.75
CA SER A 78 -12.31 13.28 3.99
C SER A 78 -12.71 11.86 3.66
N GLY A 79 -13.25 11.11 4.63
CA GLY A 79 -13.76 9.76 4.39
C GLY A 79 -14.82 9.72 3.29
N LEU A 80 -15.76 10.67 3.29
CA LEU A 80 -16.81 10.75 2.28
C LEU A 80 -16.29 11.06 0.87
N LYS A 81 -15.14 11.71 0.73
CA LYS A 81 -14.47 11.87 -0.58
C LYS A 81 -14.01 10.51 -1.11
N PHE A 82 -13.44 9.66 -0.26
CA PHE A 82 -13.05 8.30 -0.64
C PHE A 82 -14.27 7.44 -0.97
N VAL A 83 -15.32 7.47 -0.14
CA VAL A 83 -16.60 6.77 -0.43
C VAL A 83 -17.13 7.17 -1.81
N SER A 84 -17.17 8.48 -2.09
CA SER A 84 -17.67 9.00 -3.38
C SER A 84 -16.80 8.56 -4.55
N ALA A 85 -15.46 8.63 -4.41
CA ALA A 85 -14.53 8.22 -5.45
C ALA A 85 -14.60 6.71 -5.76
N LEU A 86 -14.74 5.87 -4.74
CA LEU A 86 -14.87 4.42 -4.90
C LEU A 86 -16.19 4.04 -5.59
N ILE A 87 -17.30 4.68 -5.17
CA ILE A 87 -18.62 4.51 -5.80
C ILE A 87 -18.56 4.89 -7.28
N GLU A 88 -18.00 6.05 -7.58
CA GLU A 88 -17.93 6.58 -8.94
C GLU A 88 -17.13 5.64 -9.85
N ARG A 89 -15.96 5.16 -9.39
CA ARG A 89 -15.18 4.18 -10.15
C ARG A 89 -15.89 2.85 -10.35
N ALA A 90 -16.57 2.33 -9.32
CA ALA A 90 -17.34 1.10 -9.44
C ALA A 90 -18.47 1.23 -10.48
N GLN A 91 -19.17 2.36 -10.48
CA GLN A 91 -20.22 2.67 -11.46
C GLN A 91 -19.66 2.85 -12.87
N ALA A 92 -18.41 3.31 -13.01
CA ALA A 92 -17.68 3.36 -14.27
C ALA A 92 -17.17 1.98 -14.75
N GLY A 93 -17.47 0.90 -14.03
CA GLY A 93 -17.11 -0.48 -14.40
C GLY A 93 -15.74 -0.94 -13.91
N VAL A 94 -15.07 -0.16 -13.05
CA VAL A 94 -13.80 -0.55 -12.41
C VAL A 94 -14.07 -1.59 -11.31
N ASP A 95 -13.23 -2.61 -11.20
CA ASP A 95 -13.35 -3.63 -10.15
C ASP A 95 -12.79 -3.08 -8.82
N VAL A 96 -13.69 -2.55 -7.99
CA VAL A 96 -13.34 -1.91 -6.71
C VAL A 96 -13.54 -2.87 -5.54
N ARG A 97 -12.48 -3.11 -4.76
CA ARG A 97 -12.49 -3.92 -3.54
C ARG A 97 -12.03 -3.11 -2.33
N LEU A 98 -12.79 -3.16 -1.25
CA LEU A 98 -12.51 -2.46 0.00
C LEU A 98 -12.44 -3.45 1.17
N ILE A 99 -11.34 -3.40 1.92
CA ILE A 99 -11.21 -3.97 3.25
C ILE A 99 -11.11 -2.82 4.24
N PHE A 100 -11.95 -2.84 5.26
CA PHE A 100 -11.75 -1.99 6.44
C PHE A 100 -11.83 -2.81 7.71
N ASP A 101 -11.13 -2.36 8.74
CA ASP A 101 -11.14 -3.01 10.03
C ASP A 101 -12.43 -2.70 10.79
N ALA A 102 -13.16 -3.72 11.27
CA ALA A 102 -14.44 -3.51 11.96
C ALA A 102 -14.36 -2.68 13.28
N ILE A 103 -13.19 -2.58 13.92
CA ILE A 103 -13.00 -1.69 15.09
C ILE A 103 -12.56 -0.31 14.60
N GLY A 104 -11.59 -0.25 13.70
CA GLY A 104 -11.09 1.03 13.17
C GLY A 104 -12.11 1.78 12.32
N GLY A 105 -13.03 1.08 11.66
CA GLY A 105 -14.12 1.64 10.86
C GLY A 105 -15.42 1.83 11.64
N PHE A 106 -15.39 1.90 12.97
CA PHE A 106 -16.59 2.10 13.78
C PHE A 106 -17.28 3.44 13.49
N GLY A 107 -16.54 4.46 13.08
CA GLY A 107 -17.11 5.73 12.65
C GLY A 107 -17.45 5.82 11.16
N LEU A 108 -17.45 4.70 10.42
CA LEU A 108 -18.08 4.64 9.10
C LEU A 108 -19.48 4.04 9.25
N ASP A 109 -20.52 4.86 9.16
CA ASP A 109 -21.89 4.36 9.26
C ASP A 109 -22.20 3.31 8.17
N SER A 110 -22.93 2.27 8.57
CA SER A 110 -23.48 1.23 7.71
C SER A 110 -24.18 1.76 6.44
N VAL A 111 -24.82 2.94 6.50
CA VAL A 111 -25.46 3.56 5.33
C VAL A 111 -24.46 3.83 4.21
N HIS A 112 -23.23 4.21 4.53
CA HIS A 112 -22.17 4.43 3.54
C HIS A 112 -21.61 3.12 3.01
N VAL A 113 -21.50 2.10 3.87
CA VAL A 113 -21.12 0.74 3.46
C VAL A 113 -22.13 0.15 2.49
N ASP A 114 -23.42 0.26 2.79
CA ASP A 114 -24.50 -0.26 1.96
C ASP A 114 -24.63 0.52 0.66
N ARG A 115 -24.42 1.85 0.68
CA ARG A 115 -24.34 2.67 -0.53
C ARG A 115 -23.19 2.24 -1.44
N MET A 116 -22.01 1.95 -0.88
CA MET A 116 -20.87 1.42 -1.64
C MET A 116 -21.20 0.06 -2.28
N ARG A 117 -21.77 -0.86 -1.50
CA ARG A 117 -22.19 -2.18 -2.00
C ARG A 117 -23.22 -2.07 -3.13
N ALA A 118 -24.23 -1.23 -2.95
CA ALA A 118 -25.27 -0.99 -3.96
C ALA A 118 -24.71 -0.40 -5.25
N ALA A 119 -23.62 0.38 -5.18
CA ALA A 119 -22.91 0.92 -6.34
C ALA A 119 -21.95 -0.07 -7.01
N GLY A 120 -21.80 -1.29 -6.49
CA GLY A 120 -20.92 -2.33 -7.06
C GLY A 120 -19.55 -2.42 -6.41
N VAL A 121 -19.26 -1.65 -5.36
CA VAL A 121 -18.02 -1.82 -4.58
C VAL A 121 -18.12 -3.12 -3.78
N LYS A 122 -17.11 -3.99 -3.92
CA LYS A 122 -17.01 -5.21 -3.12
C LYS A 122 -16.41 -4.86 -1.76
N VAL A 123 -17.18 -5.01 -0.70
CA VAL A 123 -16.76 -4.59 0.66
C VAL A 123 -16.65 -5.78 1.61
N VAL A 124 -15.50 -5.92 2.26
CA VAL A 124 -15.24 -6.93 3.29
C VAL A 124 -14.79 -6.25 4.59
N GLU A 125 -15.46 -6.59 5.69
CA GLU A 125 -15.01 -6.22 7.04
C GLU A 125 -13.97 -7.22 7.55
N TYR A 126 -12.82 -6.70 7.99
CA TYR A 126 -11.81 -7.47 8.69
C TYR A 126 -12.24 -7.73 10.13
N HIS A 127 -12.32 -9.01 10.52
CA HIS A 127 -12.71 -9.49 11.85
C HIS A 127 -13.94 -8.73 12.43
N PRO A 128 -15.16 -8.97 11.89
CA PRO A 128 -16.38 -8.28 12.35
C PRO A 128 -16.63 -8.50 13.85
N ILE A 129 -17.17 -7.48 14.54
CA ILE A 129 -17.53 -7.53 15.97
C ILE A 129 -18.85 -8.29 16.15
N ALA A 130 -18.86 -9.56 15.76
CA ALA A 130 -20.03 -10.42 15.79
C ALA A 130 -19.62 -11.79 16.35
N PRO A 131 -19.74 -12.04 17.68
CA PRO A 131 -19.22 -13.26 18.31
C PRO A 131 -19.77 -14.57 17.74
N TRP A 132 -20.90 -14.52 17.04
CA TRP A 132 -21.50 -15.65 16.31
C TRP A 132 -20.88 -15.92 14.93
N ARG A 133 -20.05 -15.03 14.39
CA ARG A 133 -19.37 -15.21 13.09
C ARG A 133 -18.02 -15.88 13.30
N ALA A 134 -17.68 -16.85 12.43
CA ALA A 134 -16.41 -17.60 12.47
C ALA A 134 -15.14 -16.73 12.41
N ARG A 135 -15.25 -15.47 11.96
CA ARG A 135 -14.15 -14.50 11.81
C ARG A 135 -14.05 -13.50 12.97
N PHE A 136 -14.79 -13.67 14.06
CA PHE A 136 -14.72 -12.76 15.22
C PHE A 136 -13.35 -12.80 15.90
N ASN A 137 -12.70 -11.64 16.04
CA ASN A 137 -11.45 -11.51 16.81
C ASN A 137 -11.21 -10.06 17.26
N LEU A 138 -11.08 -9.85 18.58
CA LEU A 138 -10.81 -8.54 19.16
C LEU A 138 -9.31 -8.23 19.28
N SER A 139 -8.44 -9.25 19.36
CA SER A 139 -7.01 -9.08 19.67
C SER A 139 -6.13 -8.93 18.43
N HIS A 140 -6.60 -9.36 17.26
CA HIS A 140 -5.87 -9.23 16.00
C HIS A 140 -6.63 -8.27 15.09
N ARG A 141 -6.11 -7.05 14.93
CA ARG A 141 -6.68 -6.05 14.03
C ARG A 141 -5.77 -5.80 12.85
N ASP A 142 -6.36 -5.35 11.74
CA ASP A 142 -5.61 -5.06 10.54
C ASP A 142 -5.18 -3.60 10.49
N HIS A 143 -3.95 -3.34 10.95
CA HIS A 143 -3.40 -1.97 10.99
C HIS A 143 -2.77 -1.50 9.67
N ARG A 144 -2.84 -2.29 8.60
CA ARG A 144 -2.23 -1.95 7.31
C ARG A 144 -3.04 -0.86 6.61
N LYS A 145 -2.35 -0.03 5.84
CA LYS A 145 -2.94 0.88 4.86
C LYS A 145 -2.31 0.59 3.51
N ILE A 146 -3.11 0.06 2.59
CA ILE A 146 -2.68 -0.32 1.25
C ILE A 146 -3.75 0.15 0.28
N LEU A 147 -3.37 1.01 -0.66
CA LEU A 147 -4.14 1.27 -1.86
C LEU A 147 -3.33 0.75 -3.04
N VAL A 148 -3.93 -0.03 -3.93
CA VAL A 148 -3.35 -0.34 -5.24
C VAL A 148 -4.36 -0.02 -6.32
N VAL A 149 -3.91 0.70 -7.35
CA VAL A 149 -4.72 1.08 -8.51
C VAL A 149 -4.10 0.46 -9.74
N ASP A 150 -4.92 -0.27 -10.49
CA ASP A 150 -4.60 -0.91 -11.77
C ASP A 150 -3.36 -1.82 -11.75
N ASP A 151 -2.89 -2.28 -10.57
CA ASP A 151 -1.59 -2.94 -10.40
C ASP A 151 -0.38 -2.09 -10.88
N GLU A 152 -0.57 -0.78 -11.06
CA GLU A 152 0.42 0.16 -11.61
C GLU A 152 1.02 1.10 -10.56
N ILE A 153 0.19 1.55 -9.62
CA ILE A 153 0.59 2.41 -8.51
C ILE A 153 0.05 1.87 -7.19
N ALA A 154 0.86 1.92 -6.15
CA ALA A 154 0.49 1.53 -4.80
C ALA A 154 0.79 2.64 -3.80
N PHE A 155 0.02 2.68 -2.71
CA PHE A 155 0.24 3.56 -1.58
C PHE A 155 0.31 2.74 -0.30
N THR A 156 1.27 3.05 0.58
CA THR A 156 1.32 2.48 1.94
C THR A 156 2.06 3.40 2.92
N GLY A 157 1.71 3.36 4.20
CA GLY A 157 2.24 4.27 5.22
C GLY A 157 1.42 4.28 6.52
N GLY A 158 1.45 5.40 7.25
CA GLY A 158 0.75 5.57 8.53
C GLY A 158 -0.63 6.24 8.46
N ILE A 159 -0.90 7.02 7.41
CA ILE A 159 -2.16 7.75 7.19
C ILE A 159 -3.38 6.81 7.16
N ASN A 160 -4.42 7.12 7.93
CA ASN A 160 -5.77 6.52 7.79
C ASN A 160 -6.74 7.49 7.10
N LEU A 161 -7.99 7.06 6.86
CA LEU A 161 -9.02 7.89 6.23
C LEU A 161 -9.87 8.59 7.29
N SER A 162 -9.40 9.76 7.74
CA SER A 162 -10.09 10.66 8.67
C SER A 162 -9.58 12.10 8.54
N ASP A 163 -10.42 13.07 8.90
CA ASP A 163 -10.13 14.50 9.01
C ASP A 163 -9.02 14.82 10.04
N ASP A 164 -8.65 13.87 10.90
CA ASP A 164 -7.47 13.99 11.76
C ASP A 164 -6.18 14.28 10.95
N TYR A 165 -6.09 13.70 9.75
CA TYR A 165 -4.95 13.84 8.84
C TYR A 165 -5.04 15.06 7.91
N VAL A 166 -6.12 15.83 7.99
CA VAL A 166 -6.30 17.07 7.22
C VAL A 166 -5.60 18.24 7.94
N PRO A 167 -5.01 19.20 7.21
CA PRO A 167 -4.44 20.40 7.81
C PRO A 167 -5.45 21.19 8.66
N LEU A 168 -4.93 21.85 9.70
CA LEU A 168 -5.70 22.79 10.52
C LEU A 168 -6.38 23.88 9.67
N SER A 169 -5.71 24.35 8.61
CA SER A 169 -6.24 25.37 7.68
C SER A 169 -7.47 24.90 6.89
N SER A 170 -7.71 23.60 6.82
CA SER A 170 -8.85 22.97 6.14
C SER A 170 -9.82 22.31 7.12
N GLY A 171 -9.73 22.61 8.43
CA GLY A 171 -10.64 22.11 9.46
C GLY A 171 -10.29 20.75 10.05
N GLY A 172 -9.13 20.18 9.70
CA GLY A 172 -8.63 18.93 10.30
C GLY A 172 -7.84 19.14 11.58
N ARG A 173 -7.12 18.11 12.04
CA ARG A 173 -6.29 18.17 13.27
C ARG A 173 -4.80 18.39 13.02
N GLY A 174 -4.36 18.44 11.76
CA GLY A 174 -2.95 18.63 11.40
C GLY A 174 -2.04 17.51 11.90
N TRP A 175 -2.52 16.27 11.89
CA TRP A 175 -1.73 15.11 12.32
C TRP A 175 -0.53 14.89 11.39
N TYR A 176 0.66 14.79 11.97
CA TYR A 176 1.88 14.50 11.21
C TYR A 176 2.01 13.00 10.94
N ASP A 177 2.13 12.62 9.66
CA ASP A 177 2.39 11.24 9.28
C ASP A 177 3.09 11.14 7.92
N VAL A 178 3.61 9.95 7.62
CA VAL A 178 4.32 9.66 6.37
C VAL A 178 3.64 8.54 5.62
N HIS A 179 3.47 8.76 4.32
CA HIS A 179 3.01 7.78 3.37
C HIS A 179 4.00 7.65 2.21
N CYS A 180 3.84 6.61 1.40
CA CYS A 180 4.65 6.40 0.20
C CYS A 180 3.73 6.09 -0.97
N ALA A 181 3.93 6.75 -2.11
CA ALA A 181 3.46 6.30 -3.41
C ALA A 181 4.58 5.50 -4.09
N LEU A 182 4.24 4.33 -4.61
CA LEU A 182 5.18 3.39 -5.21
C LEU A 182 4.73 3.00 -6.61
N ARG A 183 5.68 3.01 -7.55
CA ARG A 183 5.52 2.45 -8.90
C ARG A 183 6.60 1.42 -9.17
N GLY A 184 6.31 0.49 -10.07
CA GLY A 184 7.24 -0.56 -10.47
C GLY A 184 6.99 -1.91 -9.78
N PRO A 185 7.95 -2.84 -9.84
CA PRO A 185 7.70 -4.24 -9.50
C PRO A 185 7.26 -4.53 -8.06
N VAL A 186 7.43 -3.57 -7.15
CA VAL A 186 6.96 -3.66 -5.76
C VAL A 186 5.43 -3.60 -5.64
N VAL A 187 4.73 -2.97 -6.58
CA VAL A 187 3.26 -2.84 -6.55
C VAL A 187 2.58 -4.21 -6.46
N ALA A 188 3.04 -5.18 -7.26
CA ALA A 188 2.52 -6.53 -7.24
C ALA A 188 2.74 -7.25 -5.89
N ASP A 189 3.75 -6.85 -5.09
CA ASP A 189 3.96 -7.43 -3.76
C ASP A 189 2.90 -6.91 -2.77
N LEU A 190 2.56 -5.62 -2.82
CA LEU A 190 1.47 -5.01 -2.02
C LEU A 190 0.09 -5.54 -2.43
N ALA A 191 -0.18 -5.65 -3.74
CA ALA A 191 -1.42 -6.23 -4.24
C ALA A 191 -1.60 -7.71 -3.79
N ARG A 192 -0.52 -8.50 -3.73
CA ARG A 192 -0.55 -9.87 -3.17
C ARG A 192 -0.86 -9.89 -1.68
N ILE A 193 -0.39 -8.89 -0.92
CA ILE A 193 -0.70 -8.76 0.51
C ILE A 193 -2.20 -8.54 0.69
N PHE A 194 -2.76 -7.55 -0.02
CA PHE A 194 -4.19 -7.26 -0.03
C PHE A 194 -5.00 -8.49 -0.41
N ARG A 195 -4.69 -9.12 -1.56
CA ARG A 195 -5.41 -10.30 -2.07
C ARG A 195 -5.47 -11.44 -1.06
N ARG A 196 -4.38 -11.69 -0.34
CA ARG A 196 -4.32 -12.74 0.66
C ARG A 196 -5.27 -12.44 1.82
N THR A 197 -5.34 -11.19 2.26
CA THR A 197 -6.26 -10.76 3.32
C THR A 197 -7.70 -10.82 2.83
N TRP A 198 -7.98 -10.31 1.62
CA TRP A 198 -9.29 -10.39 0.98
C TRP A 198 -9.89 -11.79 1.01
N ILE A 199 -9.13 -12.77 0.50
CA ILE A 199 -9.57 -14.17 0.45
C ILE A 199 -9.71 -14.76 1.87
N ALA A 200 -8.79 -14.43 2.78
CA ALA A 200 -8.85 -14.92 4.16
C ALA A 200 -10.08 -14.41 4.93
N GLU A 201 -10.54 -13.20 4.62
CA GLU A 201 -11.74 -12.60 5.21
C GLU A 201 -13.04 -12.94 4.46
N GLY A 202 -12.99 -13.83 3.47
CA GLY A 202 -14.16 -14.35 2.76
C GLY A 202 -14.55 -13.58 1.50
N GLY A 203 -13.67 -12.72 0.99
CA GLY A 203 -13.81 -12.12 -0.33
C GLY A 203 -13.67 -13.13 -1.47
N ASP A 204 -14.25 -12.80 -2.63
CA ASP A 204 -14.17 -13.61 -3.84
C ASP A 204 -12.71 -13.80 -4.31
N PRO A 205 -12.29 -15.03 -4.66
CA PRO A 205 -10.98 -15.24 -5.25
C PRO A 205 -10.92 -14.59 -6.64
N TYR A 206 -9.84 -13.86 -6.90
CA TYR A 206 -9.54 -13.28 -8.21
C TYR A 206 -8.10 -13.60 -8.62
N PRO A 207 -7.68 -13.42 -9.88
CA PRO A 207 -6.31 -13.70 -10.31
C PRO A 207 -5.27 -13.02 -9.42
N ALA A 208 -4.15 -13.69 -9.18
CA ALA A 208 -3.03 -13.02 -8.50
C ALA A 208 -2.46 -11.95 -9.43
N PRO A 209 -2.08 -10.76 -8.90
CA PRO A 209 -1.49 -9.73 -9.72
C PRO A 209 -0.23 -10.28 -10.37
N GLU A 210 -0.12 -10.05 -11.68
CA GLU A 210 1.01 -10.54 -12.45
C GLU A 210 2.30 -10.02 -11.84
N ARG A 211 3.34 -10.83 -11.93
CA ARG A 211 4.66 -10.36 -11.54
C ARG A 211 5.09 -9.40 -12.64
N ALA A 212 5.30 -8.12 -12.32
CA ALA A 212 5.97 -7.23 -13.26
C ALA A 212 7.35 -7.83 -13.56
N GLU A 213 7.47 -8.49 -14.71
CA GLU A 213 8.73 -9.06 -15.21
C GLU A 213 9.60 -7.98 -15.82
N LYS A 214 8.94 -6.93 -16.36
CA LYS A 214 9.58 -5.78 -16.97
C LYS A 214 9.72 -4.66 -15.94
N ARG A 215 10.91 -4.05 -15.90
CA ARG A 215 11.07 -2.74 -15.27
C ARG A 215 10.29 -1.74 -16.11
N PRO A 216 9.32 -1.01 -15.56
CA PRO A 216 8.88 0.20 -16.22
C PRO A 216 10.08 1.14 -16.35
N ASN A 217 10.11 1.94 -17.41
CA ASN A 217 11.15 2.95 -17.61
C ASN A 217 10.91 4.12 -16.64
N LEU A 218 11.10 3.84 -15.34
CA LEU A 218 10.94 4.81 -14.27
C LEU A 218 12.26 5.56 -14.08
N PRO A 219 12.21 6.89 -13.86
CA PRO A 219 13.41 7.70 -13.70
C PRO A 219 14.22 7.31 -12.45
N ALA A 220 13.56 6.80 -11.42
CA ALA A 220 14.18 6.28 -10.20
C ALA A 220 14.36 4.75 -10.26
N ASN A 221 15.54 4.26 -9.87
CA ASN A 221 15.86 2.83 -9.77
C ASN A 221 16.08 2.40 -8.31
N ILE A 222 15.07 2.64 -7.48
CA ILE A 222 15.14 2.37 -6.03
C ILE A 222 14.91 0.87 -5.78
N ALA A 223 15.75 0.29 -4.93
CA ALA A 223 15.58 -1.07 -4.47
C ALA A 223 14.64 -1.11 -3.26
N VAL A 224 13.49 -1.75 -3.39
CA VAL A 224 12.44 -1.80 -2.36
C VAL A 224 12.17 -3.23 -1.96
N ARG A 225 11.95 -3.47 -0.66
CA ARG A 225 11.48 -4.74 -0.14
C ARG A 225 10.30 -4.50 0.79
N VAL A 226 9.17 -5.11 0.47
CA VAL A 226 8.02 -5.13 1.37
C VAL A 226 8.32 -6.03 2.57
N VAL A 227 7.95 -5.57 3.76
CA VAL A 227 8.03 -6.32 5.02
C VAL A 227 6.66 -6.30 5.68
N ASP A 228 6.14 -7.47 6.04
CA ASP A 228 4.85 -7.61 6.69
C ASP A 228 4.91 -8.57 7.87
N ASN A 229 3.91 -8.51 8.76
CA ASN A 229 3.79 -9.38 9.93
C ASN A 229 2.62 -10.39 9.81
N THR A 230 2.11 -10.60 8.59
CA THR A 230 0.90 -11.39 8.31
C THR A 230 0.98 -12.85 8.70
N ARG A 231 2.16 -13.49 8.65
CA ARG A 231 2.34 -14.88 9.10
C ARG A 231 2.69 -14.96 10.59
N ARG A 232 1.83 -15.62 11.37
CA ARG A 232 2.00 -15.84 12.84
C ARG A 232 3.39 -16.37 13.22
N LYS A 233 3.96 -17.31 12.45
CA LYS A 233 5.32 -17.87 12.67
C LYS A 233 6.47 -16.90 12.30
N ARG A 234 6.19 -15.68 11.84
CA ARG A 234 7.18 -14.70 11.34
C ARG A 234 6.94 -13.25 11.81
N ARG A 235 6.11 -13.00 12.83
CA ARG A 235 5.71 -11.67 13.41
C ARG A 235 6.83 -10.69 13.82
N GLY A 236 8.10 -11.00 13.55
CA GLY A 236 9.24 -10.12 13.83
C GLY A 236 9.91 -9.57 12.57
N ALA A 237 9.31 -9.65 11.38
CA ALA A 237 9.97 -9.23 10.14
C ALA A 237 10.24 -7.72 10.12
N ILE A 238 9.24 -6.92 10.48
CA ILE A 238 9.37 -5.46 10.59
C ILE A 238 10.42 -5.12 11.67
N ARG A 239 10.29 -5.69 12.88
CA ARG A 239 11.27 -5.51 13.97
C ARG A 239 12.71 -5.82 13.53
N ARG A 240 12.92 -6.95 12.84
CA ARG A 240 14.26 -7.34 12.37
C ARG A 240 14.77 -6.40 11.28
N ALA A 241 13.90 -5.88 10.42
CA ALA A 241 14.28 -4.89 9.41
C ALA A 241 14.74 -3.58 10.08
N TYR A 242 14.00 -3.09 11.08
CA TYR A 242 14.40 -1.93 11.89
C TYR A 242 15.75 -2.16 12.58
N LEU A 243 15.90 -3.27 13.31
CA LEU A 243 17.18 -3.58 13.99
C LEU A 243 18.35 -3.71 13.01
N ALA A 244 18.13 -4.31 11.83
CA ALA A 244 19.16 -4.39 10.80
C ALA A 244 19.55 -3.01 10.26
N ALA A 245 18.59 -2.11 10.07
CA ALA A 245 18.84 -0.75 9.61
C ALA A 245 19.60 0.07 10.67
N ILE A 246 19.17 0.01 11.94
CA ILE A 246 19.82 0.69 13.06
C ILE A 246 21.27 0.20 13.22
N ASN A 247 21.49 -1.11 13.24
CA ASN A 247 22.83 -1.69 13.42
C ASN A 247 23.79 -1.41 12.25
N ALA A 248 23.25 -1.16 11.06
CA ALA A 248 24.05 -0.86 9.87
C ALA A 248 24.28 0.65 9.66
N ALA A 249 23.61 1.52 10.44
CA ALA A 249 23.75 2.96 10.33
C ALA A 249 25.20 3.39 10.64
N ARG A 250 25.73 4.33 9.85
CA ARG A 250 27.10 4.84 9.98
C ARG A 250 27.21 6.28 10.50
N ARG A 251 26.11 7.02 10.46
CA ARG A 251 26.08 8.46 10.80
C ARG A 251 24.97 8.78 11.80
N ALA A 252 23.72 8.57 11.41
CA ALA A 252 22.56 8.84 12.26
C ALA A 252 21.41 7.90 11.93
N VAL A 253 20.50 7.76 12.89
CA VAL A 253 19.17 7.15 12.72
C VAL A 253 18.17 8.21 13.16
N LEU A 254 17.26 8.59 12.27
CA LEU A 254 16.10 9.42 12.59
C LEU A 254 14.89 8.48 12.71
N ILE A 255 14.21 8.54 13.85
CA ILE A 255 12.97 7.81 14.14
C ILE A 255 11.89 8.85 14.34
#